data_AF-A0A7J2MV95-F1
#
_entry.id   AF-A0A7J2MV95-F1
#
_cell.length_a   1.000
_cell.length_b   1.000
_cell.length_c   1.000
_cell.angle_alpha   90.00
_cell.angle_beta   90.00
_cell.angle_gamma   90.00
#
_symmetry.space_group_name_H-M   'P 1'
#
loop_
_entity.id
_entity.type
_entity.pdbx_description
1 polymer ?
#
loop_
_entity_poly.entity_id
_entity_poly.type
_entity_poly.pdbx_seq_one_letter_code
_entity_poly.pdbx_strand_id
1 'polypeptide(L)'
;MRYGVDPGFQWENVTMMTVKDEKGNVINNVPMRIRGMCIAKENVTVPLGEYKCYEVSVKKIYQFPDGDRHEKMIFYYAPSVGNWVKMEKYVEDEKVSELSLIKTNYGSKKIPLPSYVILLAFAIAILMKIIYKAMRFTDNENSS
;
A
#
# COMPACT_ATOMS: atom_id res chain seq x y z
N MET A 1 2.28 -11.04 0.84
CA MET A 1 2.74 -12.07 1.80
C MET A 1 1.73 -12.17 2.92
N ARG A 2 1.18 -13.36 3.21
CA ARG A 2 0.45 -13.59 4.46
C ARG A 2 1.50 -13.75 5.54
N TYR A 3 1.61 -12.80 6.46
CA TYR A 3 2.49 -12.98 7.62
C TYR A 3 1.92 -14.14 8.44
N GLY A 4 2.73 -15.15 8.75
CA GLY A 4 2.32 -16.14 9.73
C GLY A 4 2.30 -15.45 11.09
N VAL A 5 1.11 -15.15 11.58
CA VAL A 5 0.91 -14.33 12.78
C VAL A 5 0.66 -15.17 14.03
N ASP A 6 0.89 -16.48 14.00
CA ASP A 6 0.77 -17.27 15.22
C ASP A 6 2.03 -17.09 16.09
N PRO A 7 1.92 -16.76 17.39
CA PRO A 7 3.09 -16.61 18.26
C PRO A 7 4.00 -17.83 18.22
N GLY A 8 5.30 -17.60 18.08
CA GLY A 8 6.30 -18.64 17.87
C GLY A 8 6.49 -19.08 16.42
N PHE A 9 5.59 -18.71 15.50
CA PHE A 9 5.76 -19.01 14.08
C PHE A 9 6.95 -18.23 13.51
N GLN A 10 7.81 -18.93 12.76
CA GLN A 10 9.02 -18.40 12.14
C GLN A 10 9.00 -18.66 10.64
N TRP A 11 9.57 -17.74 9.87
CA TRP A 11 9.72 -17.89 8.44
C TRP A 11 11.02 -17.25 7.96
N GLU A 12 11.57 -17.78 6.88
CA GLU A 12 12.71 -17.22 6.19
C GLU A 12 12.38 -17.10 4.71
N ASN A 13 12.67 -15.94 4.13
CA ASN A 13 12.57 -15.69 2.70
C ASN A 13 13.90 -15.16 2.19
N VAL A 14 14.31 -15.60 1.00
CA VAL A 14 15.46 -15.06 0.29
C VAL A 14 14.96 -14.26 -0.89
N THR A 15 15.47 -13.05 -1.05
CA THR A 15 15.15 -12.16 -2.16
C THR A 15 16.39 -11.38 -2.58
N MET A 16 16.27 -10.56 -3.62
CA MET A 16 17.34 -9.68 -4.11
C MET A 16 16.92 -8.23 -3.90
N MET A 17 17.80 -7.42 -3.31
CA MET A 17 17.66 -5.97 -3.26
C MET A 17 18.40 -5.36 -4.44
N THR A 18 17.69 -4.65 -5.30
CA THR A 18 18.30 -3.85 -6.36
C THR A 18 18.79 -2.53 -5.80
N VAL A 19 20.11 -2.31 -5.90
CA VAL A 19 20.78 -1.06 -5.54
C VAL A 19 20.82 -0.18 -6.80
N LYS A 20 20.33 1.06 -6.67
CA LYS A 20 20.29 2.03 -7.76
C LYS A 20 21.16 3.24 -7.44
N ASP A 21 21.72 3.87 -8.48
CA ASP A 21 22.39 5.17 -8.37
C ASP A 21 21.36 6.29 -8.15
N GLU A 22 21.85 7.52 -7.93
CA GLU A 22 21.00 8.70 -7.77
C GLU A 22 20.14 9.01 -9.01
N LYS A 23 20.55 8.50 -10.19
CA LYS A 23 19.83 8.65 -11.46
C LYS A 23 18.82 7.51 -11.69
N GLY A 24 18.73 6.55 -10.77
CA GLY A 24 17.84 5.40 -10.84
C GLY A 24 18.36 4.21 -11.67
N ASN A 25 19.60 4.23 -12.15
CA ASN A 25 20.22 3.11 -12.86
C ASN A 25 20.60 2.02 -11.86
N VAL A 26 20.42 0.76 -12.24
CA VAL A 26 20.80 -0.39 -11.40
C VAL A 26 22.32 -0.52 -11.38
N ILE A 27 22.92 -0.41 -10.19
CA ILE A 27 24.36 -0.59 -10.00
C ILE A 27 24.67 -2.03 -9.55
N ASN A 28 23.81 -2.60 -8.70
CA ASN A 28 24.06 -3.93 -8.14
C ASN A 28 22.75 -4.62 -7.71
N ASN A 29 22.78 -5.94 -7.57
CA ASN A 29 21.76 -6.71 -6.88
C ASN A 29 22.39 -7.43 -5.70
N VAL A 30 21.90 -7.15 -4.50
CA VAL A 30 22.44 -7.66 -3.24
C VAL A 30 21.48 -8.74 -2.72
N PRO A 31 21.93 -9.98 -2.50
CA PRO A 31 21.13 -10.99 -1.84
C PRO A 31 20.70 -10.52 -0.45
N MET A 32 19.42 -10.68 -0.16
CA MET A 32 18.83 -10.31 1.11
C MET A 32 18.07 -11.50 1.69
N ARG A 33 18.46 -11.92 2.89
CA ARG A 33 17.68 -12.88 3.68
C ARG A 33 16.80 -12.11 4.66
N ILE A 34 15.51 -12.42 4.64
CA ILE A 34 14.52 -11.86 5.55
C ILE A 34 14.08 -12.99 6.47
N ARG A 35 14.39 -12.86 7.76
CA ARG A 35 13.89 -13.75 8.80
C ARG A 35 12.80 -13.03 9.57
N GLY A 36 11.65 -13.67 9.71
CA GLY A 36 10.53 -13.16 10.47
C GLY A 36 10.12 -14.12 11.58
N MET A 37 9.66 -13.57 12.70
CA MET A 37 9.09 -14.32 13.81
C MET A 37 7.94 -13.53 14.42
N CYS A 38 6.80 -14.17 14.65
CA CYS A 38 5.78 -13.61 15.52
C CYS A 38 6.16 -13.90 16.97
N ILE A 39 6.37 -12.85 17.75
CA ILE A 39 6.82 -12.94 19.15
C ILE A 39 5.60 -13.18 20.05
N ALA A 40 4.65 -12.25 20.00
CA ALA A 40 3.53 -12.22 20.93
C ALA A 40 2.27 -11.62 20.31
N LYS A 41 1.17 -11.73 21.07
CA LYS A 41 -0.04 -10.92 20.87
C LYS A 41 -0.14 -9.96 22.04
N GLU A 42 -0.29 -8.67 21.74
CA GLU A 42 -0.37 -7.63 22.76
C GLU A 42 -1.30 -6.49 22.33
N ASN A 43 -1.69 -5.66 23.28
CA ASN A 43 -2.40 -4.44 22.96
C ASN A 43 -1.39 -3.30 22.79
N VAL A 44 -1.49 -2.59 21.67
CA VAL A 44 -0.61 -1.47 21.32
C VAL A 44 -1.43 -0.20 21.22
N THR A 45 -1.05 0.81 21.98
CA THR A 45 -1.63 2.15 21.91
C THR A 45 -0.83 3.01 20.94
N VAL A 46 -1.52 3.55 19.95
CA VAL A 46 -1.00 4.55 19.00
C VAL A 46 -1.90 5.79 19.04
N PRO A 47 -1.52 6.92 18.42
CA PRO A 47 -2.32 8.16 18.48
C PRO A 47 -3.77 8.01 18.02
N LEU A 48 -4.09 7.03 17.17
CA LEU A 48 -5.45 6.75 16.73
C LEU A 48 -6.29 5.93 17.72
N GLY A 49 -5.68 5.25 18.68
CA GLY A 49 -6.36 4.37 19.62
C GLY A 49 -5.54 3.13 19.98
N GLU A 50 -6.20 2.20 20.67
CA GLU A 50 -5.64 0.93 21.10
C GLU A 50 -6.03 -0.20 20.14
N TYR A 51 -5.07 -1.04 19.77
CA TYR A 51 -5.25 -2.14 18.85
C TYR A 51 -4.68 -3.44 19.42
N LYS A 52 -5.42 -4.53 19.26
CA LYS A 52 -4.89 -5.87 19.51
C LYS A 52 -4.00 -6.29 18.34
N CYS A 53 -2.71 -6.38 18.59
CA CYS A 53 -1.68 -6.56 17.59
C CYS A 53 -0.92 -7.87 17.76
N TYR A 54 -0.31 -8.28 16.67
CA TYR A 54 0.74 -9.29 16.64
C TYR A 54 2.08 -8.58 16.53
N GLU A 55 2.95 -8.82 17.50
CA GLU A 55 4.32 -8.36 17.49
C GLU A 55 5.14 -9.26 16.57
N VAL A 56 5.72 -8.69 15.51
CA VAL A 56 6.45 -9.42 14.48
C VAL A 56 7.85 -8.84 14.35
N SER A 57 8.85 -9.62 14.76
CA SER A 57 10.25 -9.27 14.53
C SER A 57 10.67 -9.67 13.13
N VAL A 58 11.33 -8.75 12.42
CA VAL A 58 11.90 -8.97 11.11
C VAL A 58 13.36 -8.56 11.13
N LYS A 59 14.23 -9.54 10.88
CA LYS A 59 15.67 -9.32 10.66
C LYS A 59 15.98 -9.43 9.18
N LYS A 60 16.50 -8.36 8.59
CA LYS A 60 17.05 -8.36 7.24
C LYS A 60 18.56 -8.51 7.31
N ILE A 61 19.09 -9.37 6.46
CA ILE A 61 20.52 -9.64 6.33
C ILE A 61 20.89 -9.39 4.87
N TYR A 62 21.63 -8.32 4.64
CA TYR A 62 22.11 -7.93 3.32
C TYR A 62 23.54 -8.45 3.15
N GLN A 63 23.77 -9.23 2.10
CA GLN A 63 25.05 -9.92 1.89
C GLN A 63 25.91 -9.14 0.90
N PHE A 64 26.85 -8.36 1.42
CA PHE A 64 27.80 -7.62 0.59
C PHE A 64 29.18 -8.31 0.57
N PRO A 65 30.02 -8.06 -0.47
CA PRO A 65 31.37 -8.64 -0.53
C PRO A 65 32.28 -8.24 0.64
N ASP A 66 32.07 -7.05 1.23
CA ASP A 66 32.83 -6.50 2.36
C ASP A 66 32.28 -6.93 3.73
N GLY A 67 31.14 -7.63 3.77
CA GLY A 67 30.53 -8.15 4.99
C GLY A 67 29.01 -8.07 5.00
N ASP A 68 28.40 -8.85 5.90
CA ASP A 68 26.95 -8.85 6.07
C ASP A 68 26.50 -7.61 6.86
N ARG A 69 25.42 -6.97 6.39
CA ARG A 69 24.76 -5.88 7.12
C ARG A 69 23.42 -6.36 7.66
N HIS A 70 23.13 -6.00 8.91
CA HIS A 70 21.92 -6.42 9.60
C HIS A 70 21.01 -5.23 9.89
N GLU A 71 19.72 -5.43 9.69
CA GLU A 71 18.68 -4.49 10.09
C GLU A 71 17.59 -5.24 10.84
N LYS A 72 17.22 -4.77 12.02
CA LYS A 72 16.15 -5.33 12.85
C LYS A 72 14.99 -4.35 12.91
N MET A 73 13.79 -4.84 12.64
CA MET A 73 12.55 -4.09 12.78
C MET A 73 11.53 -4.92 13.53
N ILE A 74 10.69 -4.26 14.32
CA ILE A 74 9.51 -4.86 14.94
C ILE A 74 8.28 -4.21 14.31
N PHE A 75 7.35 -5.03 13.83
CA PHE A 75 6.08 -4.59 13.26
C PHE A 75 4.94 -5.04 14.15
N TYR A 76 4.00 -4.15 14.43
CA TYR A 76 2.80 -4.46 15.20
C TYR A 76 1.60 -4.53 14.26
N TYR A 77 1.25 -5.75 13.84
CA TYR A 77 0.18 -6.00 12.88
C TYR A 77 -1.19 -6.10 13.56
N ALA A 78 -2.14 -5.25 13.18
CA ALA A 78 -3.51 -5.30 13.68
C ALA A 78 -4.45 -5.88 12.61
N PRO A 79 -5.05 -7.08 12.79
CA PRO A 79 -5.97 -7.65 11.81
C PRO A 79 -7.21 -6.80 11.57
N SER A 80 -7.67 -6.06 12.59
CA SER A 80 -8.81 -5.15 12.47
C SER A 80 -8.57 -3.99 11.49
N VAL A 81 -7.30 -3.63 11.27
CA VAL A 81 -6.86 -2.63 10.28
C VAL A 81 -6.45 -3.30 8.97
N GLY A 82 -6.13 -4.60 9.01
CA GLY A 82 -5.56 -5.34 7.88
C GLY A 82 -4.11 -4.96 7.59
N ASN A 83 -3.45 -4.20 8.46
CA ASN A 83 -2.10 -3.67 8.26
C ASN A 83 -1.36 -3.43 9.61
N TRP A 84 -0.08 -3.08 9.57
CA TRP A 84 0.66 -2.67 10.77
C TRP A 84 0.26 -1.26 11.24
N VAL A 85 0.10 -1.12 12.56
CA VAL A 85 -0.25 0.14 13.21
C VAL A 85 0.94 0.82 13.85
N LYS A 86 2.03 0.08 14.09
CA LYS A 86 3.29 0.58 14.62
C LYS A 86 4.46 -0.20 14.01
N MET A 87 5.60 0.47 13.85
CA MET A 87 6.86 -0.10 13.43
C MET A 87 7.99 0.52 14.24
N GLU A 88 8.93 -0.28 14.71
CA GLU A 88 10.13 0.16 15.42
C GLU A 88 11.37 -0.37 14.69
N LYS A 89 12.37 0.48 14.54
CA LYS A 89 13.66 0.12 13.94
C LYS A 89 14.76 0.14 15.00
N TYR A 90 15.58 -0.90 14.98
CA TYR A 90 16.66 -1.12 15.94
C TYR A 90 18.02 -1.22 15.23
N VAL A 91 19.04 -0.65 15.85
CA VAL A 91 20.46 -0.80 15.51
C VAL A 91 21.18 -1.15 16.80
N GLU A 92 21.95 -2.24 16.82
CA GLU A 92 22.66 -2.70 18.02
C GLU A 92 21.74 -2.85 19.25
N ASP A 93 20.51 -3.32 19.01
CA ASP A 93 19.43 -3.47 20.00
C ASP A 93 18.93 -2.16 20.64
N GLU A 94 19.41 -1.00 20.20
CA GLU A 94 18.85 0.30 20.54
C GLU A 94 17.78 0.75 19.53
N LYS A 95 16.66 1.28 20.03
CA LYS A 95 15.59 1.81 19.17
C LYS A 95 16.02 3.13 18.57
N VAL A 96 16.19 3.18 17.25
CA VAL A 96 16.62 4.39 16.52
C VAL A 96 15.47 5.14 15.86
N SER A 97 14.35 4.47 15.61
CA SER A 97 13.20 5.09 14.95
C SER A 97 11.91 4.35 15.28
N GLU A 98 10.80 5.09 15.26
CA GLU A 98 9.45 4.58 15.45
C GLU A 98 8.50 5.27 14.46
N LEU A 99 7.61 4.49 13.86
CA LEU A 99 6.51 4.96 13.02
C LEU A 99 5.21 4.40 13.58
N SER A 100 4.22 5.28 13.75
CA SER A 100 2.91 4.91 14.29
C SER A 100 1.80 5.41 13.38
N LEU A 101 0.71 4.66 13.31
CA LEU A 101 -0.46 5.00 12.52
C LEU A 101 -1.14 6.23 13.15
N ILE A 102 -1.25 7.28 12.35
CA ILE A 102 -1.90 8.54 12.72
C ILE A 102 -3.15 8.76 11.88
N LYS A 103 -4.05 9.62 12.35
CA LYS A 103 -5.20 10.06 11.55
C LYS A 103 -4.69 10.82 10.33
N THR A 104 -4.70 10.19 9.16
CA THR A 104 -4.36 10.88 7.92
C THR A 104 -5.64 11.47 7.31
N ASN A 105 -5.62 12.76 6.98
CA ASN A 105 -6.58 13.37 6.04
C ASN A 105 -6.28 12.98 4.58
N TYR A 106 -5.61 11.84 4.34
CA TYR A 106 -5.59 11.17 3.04
C TYR A 106 -6.98 10.56 2.78
N GLY A 107 -8.01 11.40 2.88
CA GLY A 107 -9.24 11.16 2.17
C GLY A 107 -8.86 11.04 0.71
N SER A 108 -9.43 10.03 0.05
CA SER A 108 -9.61 10.06 -1.38
C SER A 108 -9.98 11.48 -1.77
N LYS A 109 -9.04 12.26 -2.30
CA LYS A 109 -9.41 13.40 -3.13
C LYS A 109 -10.18 12.70 -4.24
N LYS A 110 -11.50 12.65 -4.12
CA LYS A 110 -12.39 12.37 -5.24
C LYS A 110 -12.02 13.48 -6.19
N ILE A 111 -11.10 13.19 -7.11
CA ILE A 111 -10.71 14.11 -8.15
C ILE A 111 -12.03 14.41 -8.84
N PRO A 112 -12.53 15.65 -8.78
CA PRO A 112 -13.77 15.97 -9.47
C PRO A 112 -13.54 15.58 -10.93
N LEU A 113 -14.52 14.86 -11.50
CA LEU A 113 -14.48 14.52 -12.93
C LEU A 113 -14.12 15.78 -13.70
N PRO A 114 -13.08 15.75 -14.54
CA PRO A 114 -12.65 16.93 -15.26
C PRO A 114 -13.85 17.54 -16.00
N SER A 115 -14.00 18.87 -15.93
CA SER A 115 -15.18 19.58 -16.45
C SER A 115 -15.49 19.25 -17.92
N TYR A 116 -14.48 18.92 -18.71
CA TYR A 116 -14.65 18.49 -20.11
C TYR A 116 -15.42 17.17 -20.25
N VAL A 117 -15.30 16.23 -19.31
CA VAL A 117 -16.05 14.95 -19.33
C VAL A 117 -17.53 15.21 -19.07
N ILE A 118 -17.83 16.13 -18.15
CA ILE A 118 -19.21 16.54 -17.83
C ILE A 118 -19.83 17.24 -19.05
N LEU A 119 -19.11 18.18 -19.67
CA LEU A 119 -19.58 18.89 -20.86
C LEU A 119 -19.82 17.96 -22.06
N LEU A 120 -18.93 16.97 -22.27
CA LEU A 120 -19.10 15.96 -23.32
C LEU A 120 -20.36 15.12 -23.12
N ALA A 121 -20.64 14.70 -21.88
CA ALA A 121 -21.85 13.94 -21.56
C ALA A 121 -23.13 14.74 -21.86
N PHE A 122 -23.16 16.03 -21.53
CA PHE A 122 -24.28 16.91 -21.87
C PHE A 122 -24.44 17.09 -23.39
N ALA A 123 -23.33 17.27 -24.11
CA ALA A 123 -23.38 17.41 -25.58
C ALA A 123 -23.93 16.15 -26.26
N ILE A 124 -23.50 14.96 -25.83
CA ILE A 124 -24.00 13.67 -26.34
C ILE A 124 -25.50 13.54 -26.07
N ALA A 125 -25.96 13.87 -24.87
CA ALA A 125 -27.38 13.79 -24.52
C ALA A 125 -28.25 14.73 -25.38
N ILE A 126 -27.76 15.95 -25.65
CA ILE A 126 -28.45 16.91 -26.53
C ILE A 126 -28.51 16.37 -27.96
N LEU A 127 -27.38 15.87 -28.49
CA LEU A 127 -27.31 15.27 -29.82
C LEU A 127 -28.27 14.09 -29.98
N MET A 128 -28.29 13.17 -29.01
CA MET A 128 -29.22 12.02 -29.01
C MET A 128 -30.68 12.46 -29.03
N LYS A 129 -31.03 13.52 -28.29
CA LYS A 129 -32.40 14.06 -28.29
C LYS A 129 -32.79 14.67 -29.63
N ILE A 130 -31.85 15.35 -30.30
CA ILE A 130 -32.06 15.92 -31.64
C ILE A 130 -32.23 14.81 -32.67
N ILE A 131 -31.34 13.80 -32.66
CA ILE A 131 -31.39 12.65 -33.56
C ILE A 131 -32.70 11.88 -33.38
N TYR A 132 -33.10 11.59 -32.13
CA TYR A 132 -34.37 10.92 -31.84
C TYR A 132 -35.58 11.70 -32.36
N LYS A 133 -35.58 13.03 -32.21
CA LYS A 133 -36.65 13.87 -32.74
C LYS A 133 -36.67 13.83 -34.28
N ALA A 134 -35.52 13.92 -34.94
CA ALA A 134 -35.42 13.88 -36.39
C ALA A 134 -35.94 12.56 -36.98
N MET A 135 -35.57 11.41 -36.39
CA MET A 135 -36.07 10.09 -36.80
C MET A 135 -37.60 9.98 -36.64
N ARG A 136 -38.16 10.47 -35.54
CA ARG A 136 -39.61 10.49 -35.32
C ARG A 136 -40.40 11.33 -36.34
N PHE A 137 -39.78 12.36 -36.90
CA PHE A 137 -40.41 13.19 -37.93
C PHE A 137 -40.38 12.49 -39.31
N THR A 138 -39.30 11.78 -39.63
CA THR A 138 -39.18 11.02 -40.88
C THR A 138 -40.11 9.80 -40.92
N ASP A 139 -40.37 9.16 -39.78
CA ASP A 139 -41.32 8.05 -39.70
C ASP A 139 -42.78 8.48 -39.95
N ASN A 140 -43.16 9.72 -39.60
CA ASN A 140 -44.53 10.24 -39.80
C ASN A 140 -44.80 10.73 -41.23
N GLU A 141 -43.78 11.19 -41.96
CA GLU A 141 -43.93 11.61 -43.36
C GLU A 141 -44.03 10.42 -44.33
N ASN A 142 -43.41 9.27 -43.99
CA ASN A 142 -43.45 8.06 -44.81
C ASN A 142 -44.68 7.17 -44.60
N SER A 143 -45.58 7.54 -43.67
CA SER A 143 -46.80 6.80 -43.32
C SER A 143 -48.10 7.48 -43.80
N SER A 144 -48.01 8.48 -44.69
CA SER A 144 -49.15 9.22 -45.25
C SER A 144 -49.35 8.94 -46.73
#